data_AF-A0A2N9LDL3-F1
#
_entry.id   AF-A0A2N9LDL3-F1
#
_cell.length_a   1.000
_cell.length_b   1.000
_cell.length_c   1.000
_cell.angle_alpha   90.00
_cell.angle_beta   90.00
_cell.angle_gamma   90.00
#
_symmetry.space_group_name_H-M   'P 1'
#
loop_
_entity.id
_entity.type
_entity.pdbx_description
1 polymer ?
#
loop_
_entity_poly.entity_id
_entity_poly.type
_entity_poly.pdbx_seq_one_letter_code
_entity_poly.pdbx_strand_id
1 'polypeptide(L)' 'MSTRRISVREAANRRGCSLKWIYDLLYTGKLKGEKLGNLWQIDVKSLESVRRRRGRK' A
#
# COMPACT_ATOMS: atom_id res chain seq x y z
N MET A 1 18.98 3.22 7.80
CA MET A 1 18.05 3.19 6.64
C MET A 1 16.64 3.46 7.13
N SER A 2 16.04 4.60 6.77
CA SER A 2 14.72 5.00 7.29
C SER A 2 13.59 4.25 6.57
N THR A 3 12.95 3.28 7.24
CA THR A 3 11.68 2.68 6.81
C THR A 3 10.57 3.72 6.97
N ARG A 4 10.29 4.45 5.89
CA ARG A 4 9.22 5.44 5.86
C ARG A 4 7.89 4.70 5.74
N ARG A 5 7.07 4.77 6.80
CA ARG A 5 5.70 4.25 6.81
C ARG A 5 4.74 5.38 6.46
N ILE A 6 3.75 5.10 5.62
CA ILE A 6 2.76 6.07 5.17
C ILE A 6 1.34 5.54 5.35
N SER A 7 0.36 6.44 5.44
CA SER A 7 -1.05 6.05 5.54
C SER A 7 -1.58 5.43 4.24
N VAL A 8 -2.69 4.68 4.33
CA VAL A 8 -3.42 4.14 3.17
C VAL A 8 -3.75 5.21 2.14
N ARG A 9 -4.17 6.40 2.61
CA ARG A 9 -4.49 7.54 1.74
C ARG A 9 -3.26 8.06 0.99
N GLU A 10 -2.15 8.22 1.67
CA GLU A 10 -0.89 8.62 1.04
C GLU A 10 -0.39 7.56 0.07
N ALA A 11 -0.50 6.27 0.42
CA ALA A 11 -0.11 5.18 -0.45
C ALA A 11 -0.92 5.16 -1.74
N ALA A 12 -2.24 5.36 -1.64
CA ALA A 12 -3.14 5.47 -2.78
C ALA A 12 -2.78 6.66 -3.68
N ASN A 13 -2.58 7.84 -3.10
CA ASN A 13 -2.21 9.05 -3.85
C ASN A 13 -0.85 8.90 -4.52
N ARG A 14 0.17 8.44 -3.80
CA ARG A 14 1.53 8.23 -4.32
C ARG A 14 1.56 7.22 -5.47
N ARG A 15 0.68 6.22 -5.42
CA ARG A 15 0.58 5.18 -6.46
C ARG A 15 -0.39 5.54 -7.59
N GLY A 16 -1.20 6.58 -7.45
CA GLY A 16 -2.33 6.85 -8.35
C GLY A 16 -3.32 5.68 -8.40
N CYS A 17 -3.64 5.09 -7.25
CA CYS A 17 -4.52 3.92 -7.13
C CYS A 17 -5.68 4.21 -6.18
N SER A 18 -6.75 3.44 -6.28
CA SER A 18 -7.89 3.54 -5.37
C SER A 18 -7.54 3.01 -3.97
N LEU A 19 -8.11 3.60 -2.92
CA LEU A 19 -7.99 3.10 -1.54
C LEU A 19 -8.38 1.63 -1.42
N LYS A 20 -9.44 1.22 -2.13
CA LYS A 20 -9.89 -0.18 -2.19
C LYS A 20 -8.78 -1.12 -2.63
N TRP A 21 -7.98 -0.74 -3.62
CA TRP A 21 -6.87 -1.56 -4.10
C TRP A 21 -5.77 -1.72 -3.05
N ILE A 22 -5.47 -0.66 -2.30
CA ILE A 22 -4.50 -0.72 -1.20
C ILE A 22 -5.01 -1.63 -0.07
N TYR A 23 -6.27 -1.51 0.32
CA TYR A 23 -6.88 -2.41 1.30
C TYR A 23 -6.90 -3.87 0.83
N ASP A 24 -7.22 -4.11 -0.45
CA ASP A 24 -7.18 -5.46 -1.04
C ASP A 24 -5.78 -6.07 -0.95
N LEU A 25 -4.73 -5.28 -1.22
CA LEU A 25 -3.34 -5.73 -1.07
C LEU A 25 -2.95 -6.01 0.38
N LEU A 26 -3.46 -5.22 1.33
CA LEU A 26 -3.25 -5.45 2.76
C LEU A 26 -3.93 -6.75 3.20
N TYR A 27 -5.20 -6.94 2.83
CA TYR A 27 -5.97 -8.13 3.18
C TYR A 27 -5.44 -9.40 2.51
N THR A 28 -4.92 -9.29 1.28
CA THR A 28 -4.29 -10.42 0.57
C THR A 28 -2.84 -10.67 0.98
N GLY A 29 -2.28 -9.87 1.89
CA GLY A 29 -0.90 -9.99 2.36
C GLY A 29 0.18 -9.63 1.33
N LYS A 30 -0.21 -9.08 0.18
CA LYS A 30 0.71 -8.67 -0.90
C LYS A 30 1.44 -7.36 -0.59
N LEU A 31 0.93 -6.59 0.38
CA LEU A 31 1.52 -5.35 0.83
C LEU A 31 1.82 -5.45 2.32
N LYS A 32 3.08 -5.13 2.70
CA LYS A 32 3.44 -5.04 4.11
C LYS A 32 2.87 -3.76 4.69
N GLY A 33 1.86 -3.92 5.54
CA GLY A 33 1.34 -2.87 6.39
C GLY A 33 1.12 -3.37 7.81
N GLU A 34 1.23 -2.46 8.75
CA GLU A 34 1.00 -2.69 10.17
C GLU A 34 -0.16 -1.79 10.62
N LYS A 35 -1.06 -2.34 11.44
CA LYS A 35 -2.13 -1.55 12.04
C LYS A 35 -1.61 -0.92 13.33
N LEU A 36 -1.43 0.40 13.31
CA LEU A 36 -0.99 1.20 14.45
C LEU A 36 -2.23 1.92 15.01
N GLY A 37 -2.82 1.31 16.05
CA GLY A 37 -4.09 1.75 16.62
C GLY A 37 -5.25 1.60 15.63
N ASN A 38 -5.85 2.72 15.22
CA ASN A 38 -6.94 2.77 14.24
C ASN A 38 -6.50 3.07 12.80
N LEU A 39 -5.19 3.24 12.56
CA LEU A 39 -4.66 3.60 11.25
C LEU A 39 -3.74 2.52 10.71
N TRP A 40 -3.88 2.23 9.41
CA TRP A 40 -2.97 1.35 8.68
C TRP A 40 -1.74 2.14 8.21
N GLN A 41 -0.57 1.65 8.59
CA GLN A 41 0.74 2.15 8.21
C GLN A 41 1.37 1.19 7.20
N ILE A 42 1.64 1.68 6.00
CA ILE A 42 2.17 0.90 4.88
C ILE A 42 3.64 1.22 4.71
N ASP A 43 4.45 0.17 4.53
CA ASP A 43 5.84 0.35 4.18
C ASP A 43 5.98 0.80 2.72
N VAL A 44 6.64 1.95 2.50
CA VAL A 44 6.81 2.54 1.16
C VAL A 44 7.60 1.63 0.24
N LYS A 45 8.63 0.91 0.74
CA LYS A 45 9.42 0.00 -0.10
C LYS A 45 8.57 -1.17 -0.57
N SER A 46 7.76 -1.74 0.33
CA SER A 46 6.81 -2.79 -0.04
C SER A 46 5.82 -2.28 -1.07
N LEU A 47 5.29 -1.06 -0.89
CA LEU A 47 4.40 -0.44 -1.87
C LEU A 47 5.09 -0.34 -3.22
N GLU A 48 6.29 0.25 -3.32
CA GLU A 48 7.16 0.34 -4.51
C GLU A 48 7.38 -1.00 -5.21
N SER A 49 7.59 -2.06 -4.46
CA SER A 49 7.76 -3.42 -5.01
C SER A 49 6.48 -4.03 -5.62
N VAL A 50 5.28 -3.65 -5.15
CA VAL A 50 4.02 -4.20 -5.68
C VAL A 50 3.77 -3.74 -7.12
N ARG A 51 4.06 -4.61 -8.08
CA ARG A 51 3.68 -4.39 -9.48
C ARG A 51 2.16 -4.48 -9.63
N ARG A 52 1.52 -3.36 -9.97
CA ARG A 52 0.16 -3.38 -10.52
C ARG A 52 0.25 -4.05 -11.89
N ARG A 53 -0.20 -5.29 -12.02
CA ARG A 53 -0.54 -5.86 -13.35
C ARG A 53 -1.69 -5.00 -13.88
N ARG A 54 -1.35 -3.94 -14.63
CA ARG A 54 -2.34 -3.26 -15.47
C ARG A 54 -2.74 -4.32 -16.49
N GLY A 55 -3.93 -4.90 -16.33
CA GLY A 55 -4.51 -5.76 -17.33
C GLY A 55 -4.53 -5.00 -18.65
N ARG A 56 -3.65 -5.39 -19.56
CA ARG A 56 -3.74 -5.05 -20.97
C ARG A 56 -4.96 -5.83 -21.45
N LYS A 57 -6.08 -5.14 -21.64
CA LYS A 57 -7.21 -5.67 -22.41
C LYS A 57 -7.24 -4.89 -23.71
#